data_AF-A0A957L216-F1
#
_entry.id   AF-A0A957L216-F1
#
_cell.length_a   1.000
_cell.length_b   1.000
_cell.length_c   1.000
_cell.angle_alpha   90.00
_cell.angle_beta   90.00
_cell.angle_gamma   90.00
#
_symmetry.space_group_name_H-M   'P 1'
#
loop_
_entity.id
_entity.type
_entity.pdbx_description
1 polymer ?
#
loop_
_entity_poly.entity_id
_entity_poly.type
_entity_poly.pdbx_seq_one_letter_code
_entity_poly.pdbx_strand_id
1 'polypeptide(L)'
;APQLLRVSMELGGHAPFIVYDDADPVHAAKGAALVKFLNTGQACICPNRIYVHRRLMAPFVATFTERVGRLVAGNGLTPGVQVGPLVNEAAVAKVANQVEDAVAHGATLHLGGQRLTENGLAQGHFYAPTVLGDVTPEMLIYREETFGPVAGIIPFDDDDDVIAMANDTHYGLAAYVYTQNISRALRTFEALEFGIVGINDINPTSAAVPFGGMKASGLGREGAREGLKEYLETKIAGLVI
;
A
#
# COMPACT_ATOMS: atom_id res chain seq x y z
N ALA A 1 -35.04 -0.89 0.35
CA ALA A 1 -34.64 -2.25 0.75
C ALA A 1 -35.65 -2.79 1.76
N PRO A 2 -36.03 -4.09 1.72
CA PRO A 2 -37.07 -4.65 2.58
C PRO A 2 -36.65 -4.88 4.05
N GLN A 3 -35.36 -4.79 4.38
CA GLN A 3 -34.81 -4.81 5.74
C GLN A 3 -33.60 -3.84 5.84
N LEU A 4 -33.38 -3.27 7.03
CA LEU A 4 -32.21 -2.44 7.33
C LEU A 4 -31.15 -3.29 8.05
N LEU A 5 -30.00 -3.51 7.41
CA LEU A 5 -28.92 -4.33 7.93
C LEU A 5 -27.77 -3.45 8.40
N ARG A 6 -27.20 -3.75 9.58
CA ARG A 6 -25.88 -3.24 9.95
C ARG A 6 -24.84 -3.96 9.08
N VAL A 7 -23.92 -3.20 8.50
CA VAL A 7 -22.82 -3.74 7.68
C VAL A 7 -21.49 -3.21 8.19
N SER A 8 -20.48 -4.06 8.18
CA SER A 8 -19.07 -3.72 8.39
C SER A 8 -18.31 -4.13 7.14
N MET A 9 -17.49 -3.23 6.60
CA MET A 9 -16.82 -3.41 5.31
C MET A 9 -15.38 -2.90 5.37
N GLU A 10 -14.46 -3.72 4.88
CA GLU A 10 -13.04 -3.39 4.64
C GLU A 10 -12.78 -3.68 3.16
N LEU A 11 -12.39 -2.66 2.40
CA LEU A 11 -12.56 -2.64 0.94
C LEU A 11 -11.27 -2.33 0.17
N GLY A 12 -10.11 -2.54 0.79
CA GLY A 12 -8.83 -2.32 0.13
C GLY A 12 -8.34 -0.87 0.19
N GLY A 13 -7.22 -0.59 -0.46
CA GLY A 13 -6.56 0.69 -0.31
C GLY A 13 -5.50 1.01 -1.37
N HIS A 14 -5.21 2.31 -1.48
CA HIS A 14 -4.13 2.81 -2.33
C HIS A 14 -3.13 3.57 -1.46
N ALA A 15 -2.53 2.82 -0.53
CA ALA A 15 -1.81 3.37 0.62
C ALA A 15 -0.61 4.24 0.19
N PRO A 16 -0.51 5.49 0.66
CA PRO A 16 0.67 6.33 0.48
C PRO A 16 1.79 5.89 1.43
N PHE A 17 3.03 5.93 0.94
CA PHE A 17 4.24 5.75 1.74
C PHE A 17 5.13 6.98 1.54
N ILE A 18 5.21 7.85 2.55
CA ILE A 18 5.83 9.17 2.45
C ILE A 18 7.20 9.15 3.12
N VAL A 19 8.24 9.55 2.39
CA VAL A 19 9.62 9.67 2.88
C VAL A 19 10.07 11.12 2.78
N TYR A 20 10.07 11.82 3.92
CA TYR A 20 10.50 13.22 4.02
C TYR A 20 12.02 13.37 3.92
N ASP A 21 12.48 14.60 3.66
CA ASP A 21 13.88 14.93 3.41
C ASP A 21 14.84 14.67 4.59
N ASP A 22 14.30 14.57 5.80
CA ASP A 22 15.01 14.28 7.04
C ASP A 22 14.97 12.80 7.45
N ALA A 23 14.29 11.94 6.68
CA ALA A 23 14.28 10.50 6.91
C ALA A 23 15.58 9.81 6.47
N ASP A 24 15.86 8.61 6.98
CA ASP A 24 16.87 7.72 6.41
C ASP A 24 16.27 7.01 5.17
N PRO A 25 16.71 7.34 3.94
CA PRO A 25 16.15 6.76 2.73
C PRO A 25 16.45 5.27 2.57
N VAL A 26 17.57 4.79 3.12
CA VAL A 26 17.97 3.38 3.04
C VAL A 26 17.10 2.55 3.98
N HIS A 27 16.85 3.05 5.18
CA HIS A 27 15.93 2.41 6.13
C HIS A 27 14.50 2.37 5.58
N ALA A 28 13.99 3.51 5.09
CA ALA A 28 12.66 3.61 4.51
C ALA A 28 12.48 2.69 3.28
N ALA A 29 13.47 2.64 2.37
CA ALA A 29 13.41 1.77 1.19
C ALA A 29 13.35 0.27 1.55
N LYS A 30 14.10 -0.16 2.57
CA LYS A 30 14.05 -1.54 3.05
C LYS A 30 12.66 -1.88 3.61
N GLY A 31 12.09 -0.98 4.41
CA GLY A 31 10.75 -1.14 4.96
C GLY A 31 9.70 -1.21 3.86
N ALA A 32 9.71 -0.23 2.95
CA ALA A 32 8.79 -0.17 1.81
C ALA A 32 8.81 -1.45 0.98
N ALA A 33 10.00 -2.00 0.67
CA ALA A 33 10.12 -3.23 -0.10
C ALA A 33 9.52 -4.45 0.63
N LEU A 34 9.66 -4.53 1.96
CA LEU A 34 9.07 -5.62 2.75
C LEU A 34 7.55 -5.60 2.71
N VAL A 35 6.94 -4.43 2.93
CA VAL A 35 5.47 -4.32 2.97
C VAL A 35 4.84 -4.32 1.58
N LYS A 36 5.48 -3.72 0.57
CA LYS A 36 4.95 -3.64 -0.80
C LYS A 36 4.80 -5.01 -1.45
N PHE A 37 5.76 -5.89 -1.21
CA PHE A 37 5.84 -7.21 -1.84
C PHE A 37 5.39 -8.34 -0.90
N LEU A 38 4.88 -8.00 0.29
CA LEU A 38 4.18 -8.94 1.18
C LEU A 38 3.04 -9.61 0.40
N ASN A 39 2.97 -10.95 0.44
CA ASN A 39 1.97 -11.72 -0.29
C ASN A 39 1.91 -11.37 -1.79
N THR A 40 3.06 -11.10 -2.44
CA THR A 40 3.12 -10.65 -3.83
C THR A 40 2.39 -9.32 -4.07
N GLY A 41 2.29 -8.47 -3.04
CA GLY A 41 1.56 -7.19 -3.08
C GLY A 41 0.03 -7.34 -3.06
N GLN A 42 -0.48 -8.54 -2.73
CA GLN A 42 -1.90 -8.85 -2.60
C GLN A 42 -2.34 -8.72 -1.14
N ALA A 43 -2.16 -7.52 -0.58
CA ALA A 43 -2.64 -7.15 0.74
C ALA A 43 -3.17 -5.72 0.70
N CYS A 44 -4.31 -5.48 1.36
CA CYS A 44 -5.01 -4.19 1.34
C CYS A 44 -4.19 -3.02 1.90
N ILE A 45 -3.24 -3.31 2.79
CA ILE A 45 -2.35 -2.32 3.41
C ILE A 45 -1.08 -2.04 2.60
N CYS A 46 -0.80 -2.79 1.52
CA CYS A 46 0.44 -2.60 0.77
C CYS A 46 0.54 -1.16 0.24
N PRO A 47 1.69 -0.47 0.42
CA PRO A 47 1.88 0.86 -0.14
C PRO A 47 1.90 0.76 -1.66
N ASN A 48 1.07 1.53 -2.34
CA ASN A 48 1.01 1.52 -3.81
C ASN A 48 1.52 2.83 -4.42
N ARG A 49 1.48 3.92 -3.65
CA ARG A 49 1.99 5.24 -4.03
C ARG A 49 3.13 5.62 -3.08
N ILE A 50 4.37 5.47 -3.53
CA ILE A 50 5.56 5.70 -2.70
C ILE A 50 6.10 7.10 -3.01
N TYR A 51 5.80 8.05 -2.13
CA TYR A 51 6.25 9.44 -2.23
C TYR A 51 7.62 9.59 -1.57
N VAL A 52 8.61 10.05 -2.33
CA VAL A 52 9.96 10.26 -1.81
C VAL A 52 10.42 11.67 -2.13
N HIS A 53 10.89 12.37 -1.11
CA HIS A 53 11.38 13.73 -1.30
C HIS A 53 12.55 13.72 -2.30
N ARG A 54 12.57 14.65 -3.25
CA ARG A 54 13.49 14.65 -4.41
C ARG A 54 14.97 14.49 -4.02
N ARG A 55 15.38 15.12 -2.91
CA ARG A 55 16.74 15.02 -2.35
C ARG A 55 17.18 13.59 -1.98
N LEU A 56 16.22 12.70 -1.72
CA LEU A 56 16.44 11.33 -1.28
C LEU A 56 16.18 10.29 -2.39
N MET A 57 15.78 10.73 -3.58
CA MET A 57 15.32 9.83 -4.64
C MET A 57 16.38 8.82 -5.06
N ALA A 58 17.59 9.28 -5.37
CA ALA A 58 18.69 8.42 -5.81
C ALA A 58 19.05 7.31 -4.80
N PRO A 59 19.35 7.60 -3.51
CA PRO A 59 19.66 6.55 -2.54
C PRO A 59 18.46 5.64 -2.24
N PHE A 60 17.23 6.18 -2.25
CA PHE A 60 16.02 5.38 -2.04
C PHE A 60 15.80 4.38 -3.18
N VAL A 61 15.73 4.86 -4.43
CA VAL A 61 15.46 4.03 -5.62
C VAL A 61 16.54 2.98 -5.79
N ALA A 62 17.82 3.32 -5.59
CA ALA A 62 18.92 2.36 -5.66
C ALA A 62 18.74 1.22 -4.64
N THR A 63 18.50 1.56 -3.37
CA THR A 63 18.30 0.56 -2.30
C THR A 63 17.04 -0.26 -2.53
N PHE A 64 15.94 0.38 -2.91
CA PHE A 64 14.65 -0.27 -3.14
C PHE A 64 14.76 -1.26 -4.29
N THR A 65 15.32 -0.83 -5.43
CA THR A 65 15.50 -1.68 -6.62
C THR A 65 16.44 -2.85 -6.34
N GLU A 66 17.56 -2.64 -5.63
CA GLU A 66 18.46 -3.72 -5.19
C GLU A 66 17.72 -4.77 -4.35
N ARG A 67 16.86 -4.33 -3.42
CA ARG A 67 16.09 -5.22 -2.55
C ARG A 67 15.05 -6.02 -3.33
N VAL A 68 14.29 -5.35 -4.20
CA VAL A 68 13.25 -5.98 -5.02
C VAL A 68 13.88 -6.97 -6.02
N GLY A 69 15.03 -6.63 -6.61
CA GLY A 69 15.75 -7.50 -7.55
C GLY A 69 16.30 -8.78 -6.93
N ARG A 70 16.36 -8.89 -5.60
CA ARG A 70 16.76 -10.10 -4.89
C ARG A 70 15.59 -11.03 -4.56
N LEU A 71 14.35 -10.59 -4.77
CA LEU A 71 13.18 -11.40 -4.46
C LEU A 71 13.09 -12.60 -5.41
N VAL A 72 13.03 -13.79 -4.84
CA VAL A 72 12.90 -15.03 -5.62
C VAL A 72 11.41 -15.36 -5.82
N ALA A 73 10.99 -15.41 -7.07
CA ALA A 73 9.65 -15.85 -7.45
C ALA A 73 9.59 -17.38 -7.62
N GLY A 74 8.51 -18.01 -7.15
CA GLY A 74 8.35 -19.45 -7.29
C GLY A 74 7.17 -20.05 -6.54
N ASN A 75 7.20 -21.38 -6.37
CA ASN A 75 6.24 -22.09 -5.55
C ASN A 75 6.43 -21.71 -4.07
N GLY A 76 5.36 -21.22 -3.42
CA GLY A 76 5.42 -20.78 -2.02
C GLY A 76 5.77 -21.88 -1.01
N LEU A 77 5.72 -23.16 -1.40
CA LEU A 77 6.19 -24.29 -0.59
C LEU A 77 7.70 -24.53 -0.69
N THR A 78 8.38 -23.90 -1.64
CA THR A 78 9.83 -24.04 -1.84
C THR A 78 10.59 -23.09 -0.92
N PRO A 79 11.54 -23.59 -0.08
CA PRO A 79 12.35 -22.73 0.78
C PRO A 79 13.08 -21.65 -0.01
N GLY A 80 13.08 -20.42 0.51
CA GLY A 80 13.74 -19.27 -0.11
C GLY A 80 12.91 -18.53 -1.16
N VAL A 81 11.75 -19.05 -1.58
CA VAL A 81 10.79 -18.29 -2.38
C VAL A 81 10.15 -17.20 -1.52
N GLN A 82 10.10 -15.98 -2.06
CA GLN A 82 9.55 -14.80 -1.40
C GLN A 82 8.34 -14.22 -2.14
N VAL A 83 8.20 -14.54 -3.44
CA VAL A 83 7.12 -14.02 -4.29
C VAL A 83 6.39 -15.20 -4.92
N GLY A 84 5.12 -15.37 -4.58
CA GLY A 84 4.23 -16.38 -5.16
C GLY A 84 3.53 -15.87 -6.42
N PRO A 85 2.63 -16.68 -7.03
CA PRO A 85 1.81 -16.21 -8.14
C PRO A 85 0.77 -15.19 -7.65
N LEU A 86 0.26 -14.39 -8.59
CA LEU A 86 -1.01 -13.67 -8.42
C LEU A 86 -2.18 -14.67 -8.38
N VAL A 87 -3.30 -14.25 -7.81
CA VAL A 87 -4.46 -15.12 -7.56
C VAL A 87 -5.07 -15.71 -8.84
N ASN A 88 -5.05 -14.98 -9.95
CA ASN A 88 -5.61 -15.42 -11.24
C ASN A 88 -5.03 -14.63 -12.43
N GLU A 89 -5.42 -15.01 -13.64
CA GLU A 89 -5.01 -14.37 -14.89
C GLU A 89 -5.48 -12.91 -15.01
N ALA A 90 -6.68 -12.60 -14.50
CA ALA A 90 -7.20 -11.23 -14.54
C ALA A 90 -6.33 -10.26 -13.71
N ALA A 91 -5.79 -10.71 -12.58
CA ALA A 91 -4.84 -9.95 -11.78
C ALA A 91 -3.53 -9.71 -12.54
N VAL A 92 -3.02 -10.73 -13.27
CA VAL A 92 -1.83 -10.57 -14.14
C VAL A 92 -2.10 -9.52 -15.22
N ALA A 93 -3.23 -9.61 -15.92
CA ALA A 93 -3.60 -8.68 -16.98
C ALA A 93 -3.76 -7.25 -16.46
N LYS A 94 -4.41 -7.06 -15.30
CA LYS A 94 -4.55 -5.74 -14.65
C LYS A 94 -3.19 -5.13 -14.33
N VAL A 95 -2.31 -5.91 -13.70
CA VAL A 95 -0.96 -5.46 -13.34
C VAL A 95 -0.13 -5.12 -14.59
N ALA A 96 -0.17 -5.97 -15.61
CA ALA A 96 0.50 -5.70 -16.88
C ALA A 96 0.01 -4.41 -17.53
N ASN A 97 -1.30 -4.20 -17.58
CA ASN A 97 -1.90 -2.98 -18.12
C ASN A 97 -1.45 -1.71 -17.37
N GLN A 98 -1.40 -1.74 -16.03
CA GLN A 98 -0.92 -0.59 -15.25
C GLN A 98 0.56 -0.27 -15.53
N VAL A 99 1.39 -1.30 -15.72
CA VAL A 99 2.82 -1.10 -16.06
C VAL A 99 2.98 -0.56 -17.48
N GLU A 100 2.30 -1.16 -18.46
CA GLU A 100 2.33 -0.71 -19.86
C GLU A 100 1.84 0.72 -20.00
N ASP A 101 0.74 1.07 -19.33
CA ASP A 101 0.20 2.42 -19.27
C ASP A 101 1.19 3.41 -18.65
N ALA A 102 1.78 3.09 -17.51
CA ALA A 102 2.74 3.97 -16.84
C ALA A 102 3.96 4.24 -17.74
N VAL A 103 4.52 3.20 -18.37
CA VAL A 103 5.66 3.34 -19.29
C VAL A 103 5.29 4.15 -20.53
N ALA A 104 4.09 3.93 -21.09
CA ALA A 104 3.59 4.71 -22.24
C ALA A 104 3.43 6.20 -21.91
N HIS A 105 3.14 6.53 -20.65
CA HIS A 105 3.03 7.91 -20.15
C HIS A 105 4.35 8.46 -19.57
N GLY A 106 5.46 7.75 -19.72
CA GLY A 106 6.80 8.25 -19.41
C GLY A 106 7.38 7.84 -18.07
N ALA A 107 6.77 6.88 -17.36
CA ALA A 107 7.38 6.31 -16.15
C ALA A 107 8.70 5.60 -16.48
N THR A 108 9.65 5.69 -15.56
CA THR A 108 10.92 4.97 -15.66
C THR A 108 10.76 3.54 -15.14
N LEU A 109 10.93 2.52 -15.99
CA LEU A 109 10.97 1.13 -15.55
C LEU A 109 12.35 0.75 -15.02
N HIS A 110 12.52 0.72 -13.70
CA HIS A 110 13.80 0.38 -13.06
C HIS A 110 14.06 -1.12 -12.99
N LEU A 111 13.00 -1.93 -12.86
CA LEU A 111 13.08 -3.38 -12.70
C LEU A 111 11.74 -4.02 -13.03
N GLY A 112 11.78 -5.24 -13.56
CA GLY A 112 10.57 -6.05 -13.80
C GLY A 112 9.77 -5.53 -14.98
N GLY A 113 8.44 -5.59 -14.85
CA GLY A 113 7.50 -5.17 -15.89
C GLY A 113 7.05 -6.26 -16.86
N GLN A 114 7.31 -7.52 -16.54
CA GLN A 114 6.96 -8.65 -17.40
C GLN A 114 6.37 -9.84 -16.63
N ARG A 115 5.59 -10.64 -17.34
CA ARG A 115 5.17 -11.96 -16.86
C ARG A 115 6.38 -12.87 -16.72
N LEU A 116 6.40 -13.70 -15.67
CA LEU A 116 7.43 -14.72 -15.50
C LEU A 116 6.94 -16.05 -16.09
N THR A 117 7.64 -16.55 -17.09
CA THR A 117 7.30 -17.82 -17.78
C THR A 117 8.43 -18.84 -17.72
N GLU A 118 9.64 -18.44 -17.37
CA GLU A 118 10.81 -19.30 -17.28
C GLU A 118 10.83 -20.12 -15.96
N ASN A 119 11.79 -21.04 -15.83
CA ASN A 119 12.07 -21.78 -14.59
C ASN A 119 10.84 -22.50 -13.98
N GLY A 120 9.96 -23.02 -14.84
CA GLY A 120 8.75 -23.73 -14.41
C GLY A 120 7.57 -22.85 -14.01
N LEU A 121 7.66 -21.53 -14.23
CA LEU A 121 6.60 -20.57 -13.87
C LEU A 121 5.53 -20.38 -14.96
N ALA A 122 5.76 -20.88 -16.18
CA ALA A 122 4.85 -20.73 -17.34
C ALA A 122 3.39 -21.10 -17.08
N GLN A 123 3.13 -22.10 -16.23
CA GLN A 123 1.77 -22.59 -15.96
C GLN A 123 1.06 -21.81 -14.85
N GLY A 124 1.74 -20.87 -14.19
CA GLY A 124 1.17 -20.04 -13.12
C GLY A 124 0.86 -18.60 -13.56
N HIS A 125 0.33 -17.84 -12.61
CA HIS A 125 0.00 -16.43 -12.78
C HIS A 125 1.10 -15.54 -12.19
N PHE A 126 2.34 -15.73 -12.64
CA PHE A 126 3.49 -15.01 -12.10
C PHE A 126 3.76 -13.72 -12.87
N TYR A 127 3.96 -12.63 -12.12
CA TYR A 127 4.41 -11.34 -12.65
C TYR A 127 5.66 -10.89 -11.89
N ALA A 128 6.63 -10.32 -12.60
CA ALA A 128 7.89 -9.93 -12.01
C ALA A 128 7.69 -8.83 -10.95
N PRO A 129 8.38 -8.88 -9.80
CA PRO A 129 8.48 -7.74 -8.92
C PRO A 129 8.97 -6.51 -9.69
N THR A 130 8.15 -5.46 -9.72
CA THR A 130 8.33 -4.33 -10.63
C THR A 130 8.49 -3.03 -9.87
N VAL A 131 9.40 -2.18 -10.34
CA VAL A 131 9.68 -0.86 -9.78
C VAL A 131 9.56 0.18 -10.89
N LEU A 132 8.58 1.07 -10.74
CA LEU A 132 8.34 2.22 -11.61
C LEU A 132 8.75 3.50 -10.87
N GLY A 133 9.60 4.30 -11.50
CA GLY A 133 9.95 5.65 -11.08
C GLY A 133 9.16 6.69 -11.87
N ASP A 134 9.19 7.94 -11.39
CA ASP A 134 8.61 9.10 -12.07
C ASP A 134 7.10 8.92 -12.38
N VAL A 135 6.37 8.28 -11.47
CA VAL A 135 4.92 8.08 -11.62
C VAL A 135 4.18 9.41 -11.46
N THR A 136 3.26 9.70 -12.38
CA THR A 136 2.47 10.94 -12.39
C THR A 136 0.96 10.68 -12.30
N PRO A 137 0.13 11.70 -12.00
CA PRO A 137 -1.32 11.55 -11.86
C PRO A 137 -2.09 11.09 -13.11
N GLU A 138 -1.47 11.17 -14.29
CA GLU A 138 -2.01 10.73 -15.58
C GLU A 138 -1.95 9.20 -15.75
N MET A 139 -1.14 8.51 -14.95
CA MET A 139 -0.93 7.06 -15.06
C MET A 139 -1.96 6.29 -14.24
N LEU A 140 -2.45 5.17 -14.79
CA LEU A 140 -3.43 4.31 -14.12
C LEU A 140 -2.95 3.83 -12.74
N ILE A 141 -1.67 3.52 -12.61
CA ILE A 141 -1.07 3.05 -11.35
C ILE A 141 -1.10 4.12 -10.23
N TYR A 142 -1.26 5.40 -10.55
CA TYR A 142 -1.45 6.47 -9.55
C TYR A 142 -2.88 6.50 -9.00
N ARG A 143 -3.86 6.05 -9.78
CA ARG A 143 -5.30 6.21 -9.48
C ARG A 143 -5.94 4.92 -8.98
N GLU A 144 -5.46 3.78 -9.44
CA GLU A 144 -6.09 2.48 -9.23
C GLU A 144 -5.24 1.59 -8.32
N GLU A 145 -5.88 0.94 -7.35
CA GLU A 145 -5.22 -0.08 -6.52
C GLU A 145 -4.62 -1.19 -7.39
N THR A 146 -3.31 -1.39 -7.29
CA THR A 146 -2.60 -2.43 -8.05
C THR A 146 -2.96 -3.85 -7.59
N PHE A 147 -2.94 -4.08 -6.27
CA PHE A 147 -3.12 -5.40 -5.65
C PHE A 147 -2.21 -6.48 -6.28
N GLY A 148 -0.93 -6.12 -6.46
CA GLY A 148 0.07 -6.95 -7.12
C GLY A 148 1.48 -6.39 -6.94
N PRO A 149 2.51 -7.06 -7.48
CA PRO A 149 3.92 -6.83 -7.15
C PRO A 149 4.52 -5.69 -7.99
N VAL A 150 3.88 -4.51 -8.00
CA VAL A 150 4.36 -3.33 -8.74
C VAL A 150 4.34 -2.10 -7.85
N ALA A 151 5.50 -1.49 -7.65
CA ALA A 151 5.69 -0.28 -6.85
C ALA A 151 5.80 0.96 -7.74
N GLY A 152 4.95 1.98 -7.51
CA GLY A 152 5.08 3.29 -8.14
C GLY A 152 5.75 4.29 -7.20
N ILE A 153 6.86 4.88 -7.65
CA ILE A 153 7.62 5.89 -6.90
C ILE A 153 7.36 7.27 -7.51
N ILE A 154 6.99 8.22 -6.65
CA ILE A 154 6.54 9.56 -7.00
C ILE A 154 7.45 10.58 -6.30
N PRO A 155 8.16 11.45 -7.03
CA PRO A 155 8.94 12.53 -6.42
C PRO A 155 8.03 13.62 -5.85
N PHE A 156 8.45 14.24 -4.75
CA PHE A 156 7.85 15.48 -4.24
C PHE A 156 8.92 16.42 -3.69
N ASP A 157 8.58 17.69 -3.47
CA ASP A 157 9.48 18.72 -2.95
C ASP A 157 8.95 19.45 -1.71
N ASP A 158 7.63 19.59 -1.57
CA ASP A 158 7.01 20.35 -0.49
C ASP A 158 6.14 19.46 0.43
N ASP A 159 6.13 19.81 1.72
CA ASP A 159 5.42 19.05 2.77
C ASP A 159 3.89 19.13 2.62
N ASP A 160 3.33 20.29 2.26
CA ASP A 160 1.89 20.47 2.12
C ASP A 160 1.41 19.82 0.80
N ASP A 161 2.21 19.92 -0.25
CA ASP A 161 1.92 19.28 -1.54
C ASP A 161 1.84 17.75 -1.41
N VAL A 162 2.75 17.10 -0.68
CA VAL A 162 2.73 15.63 -0.53
C VAL A 162 1.52 15.13 0.25
N ILE A 163 1.03 15.90 1.23
CA ILE A 163 -0.19 15.53 1.97
C ILE A 163 -1.41 15.62 1.05
N ALA A 164 -1.52 16.70 0.25
CA ALA A 164 -2.58 16.84 -0.74
C ALA A 164 -2.55 15.69 -1.77
N MET A 165 -1.37 15.36 -2.29
CA MET A 165 -1.18 14.23 -3.22
C MET A 165 -1.52 12.88 -2.58
N ALA A 166 -1.14 12.65 -1.32
CA ALA A 166 -1.48 11.43 -0.59
C ALA A 166 -2.99 11.27 -0.39
N ASN A 167 -3.70 12.37 -0.10
CA ASN A 167 -5.16 12.40 0.06
C ASN A 167 -5.94 12.43 -1.27
N ASP A 168 -5.29 12.71 -2.41
CA ASP A 168 -5.87 12.69 -3.77
C ASP A 168 -6.20 11.26 -4.25
N THR A 169 -7.14 10.64 -3.55
CA THR A 169 -7.62 9.29 -3.80
C THR A 169 -8.98 9.07 -3.12
N HIS A 170 -9.76 8.12 -3.64
CA HIS A 170 -11.01 7.67 -3.00
C HIS A 170 -10.77 6.71 -1.83
N TYR A 171 -9.55 6.16 -1.71
CA TYR A 171 -9.19 5.20 -0.67
C TYR A 171 -8.69 5.89 0.61
N GLY A 172 -8.77 5.18 1.74
CA GLY A 172 -8.40 5.72 3.05
C GLY A 172 -8.05 4.64 4.06
N LEU A 173 -7.45 3.52 3.64
CA LEU A 173 -7.14 2.41 4.55
C LEU A 173 -5.89 2.65 5.41
N ALA A 174 -4.71 2.47 4.81
CA ALA A 174 -3.43 2.58 5.48
C ALA A 174 -2.56 3.67 4.85
N ALA A 175 -1.69 4.28 5.66
CA ALA A 175 -0.65 5.21 5.22
C ALA A 175 0.63 5.00 6.04
N TYR A 176 1.77 5.37 5.47
CA TYR A 176 3.07 5.25 6.12
C TYR A 176 3.85 6.54 6.00
N VAL A 177 4.49 6.98 7.09
CA VAL A 177 5.20 8.26 7.18
C VAL A 177 6.57 8.04 7.77
N TYR A 178 7.61 8.45 7.05
CA TYR A 178 9.00 8.39 7.48
C TYR A 178 9.60 9.79 7.59
N THR A 179 10.04 10.15 8.80
CA THR A 179 10.67 11.43 9.15
C THR A 179 11.36 11.32 10.51
N GLN A 180 12.42 12.09 10.74
CA GLN A 180 13.06 12.20 12.06
C GLN A 180 12.40 13.28 12.93
N ASN A 181 11.57 14.15 12.34
CA ASN A 181 10.88 15.22 13.03
C ASN A 181 9.49 14.76 13.52
N ILE A 182 9.35 14.60 14.85
CA ILE A 182 8.09 14.17 15.46
C ILE A 182 6.94 15.16 15.25
N SER A 183 7.21 16.46 15.25
CA SER A 183 6.17 17.48 15.00
C SER A 183 5.67 17.41 13.56
N ARG A 184 6.55 17.11 12.61
CA ARG A 184 6.18 16.84 11.21
C ARG A 184 5.33 15.58 11.14
N ALA A 185 5.77 14.48 11.76
CA ALA A 185 5.03 13.22 11.78
C ALA A 185 3.59 13.37 12.30
N LEU A 186 3.41 14.09 13.42
CA LEU A 186 2.08 14.31 14.02
C LEU A 186 1.18 15.17 13.13
N ARG A 187 1.70 16.24 12.51
CA ARG A 187 0.92 17.06 11.57
C ARG A 187 0.50 16.26 10.34
N THR A 188 1.41 15.47 9.78
CA THR A 188 1.09 14.59 8.65
C THR A 188 0.04 13.54 9.05
N PHE A 189 0.17 12.94 10.24
CA PHE A 189 -0.81 11.98 10.78
C PHE A 189 -2.21 12.60 10.91
N GLU A 190 -2.32 13.80 11.49
CA GLU A 190 -3.60 14.48 11.67
C GLU A 190 -4.26 14.91 10.36
N ALA A 191 -3.45 15.22 9.33
CA ALA A 191 -3.94 15.67 8.03
C ALA A 191 -4.27 14.53 7.05
N LEU A 192 -3.72 13.33 7.27
CA LEU A 192 -3.98 12.17 6.42
C LEU A 192 -5.38 11.58 6.68
N GLU A 193 -6.16 11.42 5.63
CA GLU A 193 -7.51 10.85 5.70
C GLU A 193 -7.48 9.31 5.57
N PHE A 194 -6.70 8.66 6.45
CA PHE A 194 -6.48 7.21 6.46
C PHE A 194 -6.75 6.61 7.85
N GLY A 195 -7.37 5.43 7.89
CA GLY A 195 -7.75 4.78 9.14
C GLY A 195 -6.59 4.22 9.96
N ILE A 196 -5.50 3.87 9.29
CA ILE A 196 -4.29 3.28 9.89
C ILE A 196 -3.09 4.09 9.41
N VAL A 197 -2.25 4.58 10.32
CA VAL A 197 -1.05 5.32 9.95
C VAL A 197 0.15 4.79 10.72
N GLY A 198 1.16 4.30 10.00
CA GLY A 198 2.45 3.90 10.56
C GLY A 198 3.44 5.07 10.50
N ILE A 199 4.01 5.46 11.64
CA ILE A 199 5.07 6.47 11.70
C ILE A 199 6.39 5.76 11.97
N ASN A 200 7.30 5.80 10.99
CA ASN A 200 8.58 5.06 10.99
C ASN A 200 8.41 3.54 11.25
N ASP A 201 7.23 3.00 10.97
CA ASP A 201 6.86 1.60 11.18
C ASP A 201 6.04 1.10 9.98
N ILE A 202 6.40 -0.09 9.48
CA ILE A 202 5.72 -0.74 8.35
C ILE A 202 4.58 -1.67 8.78
N ASN A 203 4.44 -1.95 10.07
CA ASN A 203 3.40 -2.86 10.57
C ASN A 203 2.67 -2.32 11.82
N PRO A 204 1.89 -1.23 11.68
CA PRO A 204 1.13 -0.65 12.79
C PRO A 204 -0.12 -1.47 13.19
N THR A 205 -0.23 -2.74 12.79
CA THR A 205 -1.44 -3.55 12.93
C THR A 205 -1.32 -4.61 14.03
N SER A 206 -2.41 -4.86 14.75
CA SER A 206 -2.52 -5.88 15.80
C SER A 206 -3.99 -6.17 16.09
N ALA A 207 -4.31 -7.36 16.61
CA ALA A 207 -5.67 -7.68 17.06
C ALA A 207 -6.17 -6.75 18.19
N ALA A 208 -5.25 -6.09 18.89
CA ALA A 208 -5.56 -5.16 19.99
C ALA A 208 -5.81 -3.71 19.55
N VAL A 209 -5.65 -3.38 18.26
CA VAL A 209 -5.92 -2.04 17.70
C VAL A 209 -7.02 -2.12 16.64
N PRO A 210 -7.84 -1.06 16.47
CA PRO A 210 -8.90 -1.06 15.47
C PRO A 210 -8.31 -1.09 14.05
N PHE A 211 -8.91 -1.89 13.18
CA PHE A 211 -8.55 -2.02 11.77
C PHE A 211 -9.72 -1.57 10.88
N GLY A 212 -9.44 -0.84 9.80
CA GLY A 212 -10.45 -0.42 8.83
C GLY A 212 -10.22 0.99 8.32
N GLY A 213 -10.78 1.29 7.15
CA GLY A 213 -10.51 2.52 6.41
C GLY A 213 -11.44 3.70 6.69
N MET A 214 -11.04 4.82 6.12
CA MET A 214 -11.85 6.01 5.86
C MET A 214 -12.29 6.01 4.38
N LYS A 215 -13.09 7.00 3.97
CA LYS A 215 -13.56 7.17 2.58
C LYS A 215 -14.20 5.89 2.01
N ALA A 216 -13.85 5.49 0.80
CA ALA A 216 -14.36 4.29 0.14
C ALA A 216 -13.66 3.00 0.62
N SER A 217 -12.63 3.08 1.47
CA SER A 217 -11.92 1.89 1.96
C SER A 217 -12.69 1.12 3.03
N GLY A 218 -13.79 1.64 3.57
CA GLY A 218 -14.61 0.84 4.48
C GLY A 218 -15.65 1.61 5.27
N LEU A 219 -16.40 0.84 6.05
CA LEU A 219 -17.39 1.30 7.02
C LEU A 219 -17.32 0.42 8.27
N GLY A 220 -17.28 1.04 9.45
CA GLY A 220 -17.06 0.33 10.71
C GLY A 220 -15.58 0.08 11.00
N ARG A 221 -15.29 -0.73 12.03
CA ARG A 221 -13.93 -1.18 12.37
C ARG A 221 -13.94 -2.66 12.71
N GLU A 222 -12.81 -3.31 12.52
CA GLU A 222 -12.54 -4.68 12.93
C GLU A 222 -11.49 -4.71 14.05
N GLY A 223 -11.46 -5.80 14.82
CA GLY A 223 -10.52 -5.94 15.94
C GLY A 223 -10.78 -4.99 17.12
N ALA A 224 -9.97 -5.12 18.17
CA ALA A 224 -10.02 -4.30 19.38
C ALA A 224 -11.44 -4.15 19.99
N ARG A 225 -11.67 -3.04 20.70
CA ARG A 225 -12.96 -2.73 21.32
C ARG A 225 -13.97 -2.22 20.28
N GLU A 226 -13.49 -1.52 19.26
CA GLU A 226 -14.30 -0.90 18.20
C GLU A 226 -14.98 -1.98 17.37
N GLY A 227 -14.24 -2.99 16.91
CA GLY A 227 -14.82 -4.09 16.14
C GLY A 227 -15.77 -4.97 16.95
N LEU A 228 -15.53 -5.13 18.26
CA LEU A 228 -16.53 -5.79 19.12
C LEU A 228 -17.86 -5.04 19.16
N LYS A 229 -17.87 -3.70 19.08
CA LYS A 229 -19.12 -2.92 19.08
C LYS A 229 -19.96 -3.16 17.84
N GLU A 230 -19.37 -3.55 16.70
CA GLU A 230 -20.13 -3.89 15.49
C GLU A 230 -21.06 -5.10 15.70
N TYR A 231 -20.70 -5.99 16.64
CA TYR A 231 -21.46 -7.20 17.00
C TYR A 231 -22.34 -7.04 18.24
N LEU A 232 -22.45 -5.83 18.80
CA LEU A 232 -23.23 -5.55 20.01
C LEU A 232 -24.41 -4.61 19.72
N GLU A 233 -25.50 -4.82 20.47
CA GLU A 233 -26.68 -3.95 20.47
C GLU A 233 -26.86 -3.28 21.83
N THR A 234 -27.19 -1.99 21.82
CA THR A 234 -27.40 -1.24 23.06
C THR A 234 -28.87 -1.29 23.46
N LYS A 235 -29.14 -1.74 24.68
CA LYS A 235 -30.49 -1.76 25.27
C LYS A 235 -30.50 -0.95 26.58
N ILE A 236 -31.52 -0.12 26.76
CA ILE A 236 -31.77 0.65 27.98
C ILE A 236 -32.97 0.07 28.74
N ALA A 237 -32.91 0.10 30.07
CA ALA A 237 -34.04 -0.19 30.94
C ALA A 237 -34.27 1.00 31.90
N GLY A 238 -35.50 1.49 31.97
CA GLY A 238 -35.95 2.45 32.98
C GLY A 238 -36.78 1.73 34.02
N LEU A 239 -36.41 1.86 35.29
CA LEU A 239 -37.08 1.21 36.41
C LEU A 239 -37.51 2.26 37.43
N VAL A 240 -38.77 2.20 37.85
CA VAL A 240 -39.29 2.91 39.02
C VAL A 240 -39.69 1.83 40.02
N ILE A 241 -39.13 1.88 41.23
CA ILE A 241 -39.39 0.93 42.33
C ILE A 241 -40.16 1.67 43.42
#